data_AF-A9MMZ9-F1
#
_entry.id   AF-A9MMZ9-F1
#
_cell.length_a   1.000
_cell.length_b   1.000
_cell.length_c   1.000
_cell.angle_alpha   90.00
_cell.angle_beta   90.00
_cell.angle_gamma   90.00
#
_symmetry.space_group_name_H-M   'P 1'
#
loop_
_entity.id
_entity.type
_entity.pdbx_description
1 polymer ?
#
loop_
_entity_poly.entity_id
_entity_poly.type
_entity_poly.pdbx_seq_one_letter_code
_entity_poly.pdbx_strand_id
1 'polypeptide(L)'
;MVYDWTITSGRAIKQIRKMLHEEYNNHLIVNNIMDDDMIHCMNAVEDQEQLLSRIAETRKDYYRSLTITNGEPNTQIRFLDGWINRVNDCLGVDI
;
A
#
# COMPACT_ATOMS: atom_id res chain seq x y z
N MET A 1 -3.54 -1.34 8.65
CA MET A 1 -2.80 -1.05 7.40
C MET A 1 -3.61 -0.29 6.34
N VAL A 2 -4.65 -0.90 5.73
CA VAL A 2 -5.39 -0.30 4.59
C VAL A 2 -6.14 0.98 4.95
N TYR A 3 -6.85 0.99 6.09
CA TYR A 3 -7.55 2.18 6.59
C TYR A 3 -6.59 3.35 6.82
N ASP A 4 -5.50 3.12 7.58
CA ASP A 4 -4.48 4.13 7.89
C ASP A 4 -3.85 4.74 6.63
N TRP A 5 -3.56 3.91 5.63
CA TRP A 5 -3.01 4.40 4.38
C TRP A 5 -4.04 5.22 3.58
N THR A 6 -5.29 4.80 3.56
CA THR A 6 -6.37 5.50 2.83
C THR A 6 -6.60 6.91 3.37
N ILE A 7 -6.54 7.11 4.70
CA ILE A 7 -6.70 8.44 5.29
C ILE A 7 -5.45 9.34 5.14
N THR A 8 -4.26 8.73 5.02
CA THR A 8 -2.99 9.48 4.86
C THR A 8 -2.62 9.71 3.39
N SER A 9 -3.29 9.06 2.44
CA SER A 9 -2.95 9.14 1.01
C SER A 9 -4.17 8.86 0.12
N GLY A 10 -4.52 9.81 -0.75
CA GLY A 10 -5.71 9.70 -1.62
C GLY A 10 -5.65 8.60 -2.70
N ARG A 11 -4.53 7.88 -2.86
CA ARG A 11 -4.34 6.82 -3.88
C ARG A 11 -4.00 5.44 -3.32
N ALA A 12 -4.16 5.23 -2.01
CA ALA A 12 -3.83 3.96 -1.36
C ALA A 12 -4.54 2.76 -2.02
N ILE A 13 -5.86 2.86 -2.21
CA ILE A 13 -6.66 1.78 -2.80
C ILE A 13 -6.18 1.39 -4.19
N LYS A 14 -5.83 2.38 -5.03
CA LYS A 14 -5.27 2.10 -6.35
C LYS A 14 -3.94 1.36 -6.29
N GLN A 15 -3.06 1.70 -5.36
CA GLN A 15 -1.78 0.98 -5.20
C GLN A 15 -1.98 -0.45 -4.73
N ILE A 16 -2.88 -0.67 -3.77
CA ILE A 16 -3.19 -2.01 -3.27
C ILE A 16 -3.83 -2.86 -4.38
N ARG A 17 -4.79 -2.31 -5.15
CA ARG A 17 -5.36 -3.03 -6.30
C ARG A 17 -4.34 -3.37 -7.37
N LYS A 18 -3.39 -2.47 -7.63
CA LYS A 18 -2.30 -2.74 -8.57
C LYS A 18 -1.48 -3.95 -8.10
N MET A 19 -1.08 -3.96 -6.82
CA MET A 19 -0.37 -5.09 -6.23
C MET A 19 -1.22 -6.38 -6.28
N LEU A 20 -2.49 -6.32 -5.88
CA LEU A 20 -3.39 -7.48 -5.93
C LEU A 20 -3.58 -8.02 -7.35
N HIS A 21 -3.69 -7.13 -8.34
CA HIS A 21 -3.78 -7.50 -9.74
C HIS A 21 -2.52 -8.21 -10.24
N GLU A 22 -1.35 -7.69 -9.87
CA GLU A 22 -0.04 -8.22 -10.31
C GLU A 22 0.32 -9.54 -9.61
N GLU A 23 -0.05 -9.69 -8.33
CA GLU A 23 0.43 -10.79 -7.48
C GLU A 23 -0.60 -11.89 -7.22
N TYR A 24 -1.91 -11.59 -7.27
CA TYR A 24 -2.95 -12.51 -6.77
C TYR A 24 -4.10 -12.77 -7.76
N ASN A 25 -4.60 -11.73 -8.46
CA ASN A 25 -5.71 -11.88 -9.41
C ASN A 25 -5.66 -10.83 -10.53
N ASN A 26 -5.11 -11.19 -11.68
CA ASN A 26 -5.00 -10.33 -12.87
C ASN A 26 -6.33 -9.94 -13.52
N HIS A 27 -7.47 -10.43 -13.05
CA HIS A 27 -8.79 -9.96 -13.48
C HIS A 27 -9.30 -8.79 -12.62
N LEU A 28 -8.68 -8.52 -11.46
CA LEU A 28 -9.05 -7.40 -10.61
C LEU A 28 -8.78 -6.07 -11.31
N ILE A 29 -9.81 -5.25 -11.51
CA ILE A 29 -9.67 -3.96 -12.21
C ILE A 29 -8.87 -2.98 -11.35
N VAL A 30 -7.84 -2.35 -11.92
CA VAL A 30 -7.01 -1.34 -11.24
C VAL A 30 -7.68 0.04 -11.29
N ASN A 31 -8.46 0.36 -10.25
CA ASN A 31 -9.10 1.67 -10.03
C ASN A 31 -8.80 2.18 -8.60
N ASN A 32 -9.42 3.27 -8.14
CA ASN A 32 -9.23 3.78 -6.77
C ASN A 32 -10.49 3.62 -5.90
N ILE A 33 -11.23 2.54 -6.10
CA ILE A 33 -12.48 2.24 -5.40
C ILE A 33 -12.26 1.00 -4.54
N MET A 34 -12.78 0.97 -3.31
CA MET A 34 -12.84 -0.26 -2.53
C MET A 34 -14.23 -0.86 -2.76
N ASP A 35 -14.30 -2.02 -3.40
CA ASP A 35 -15.54 -2.75 -3.70
C ASP A 35 -15.42 -4.21 -3.27
N ASP A 36 -16.49 -4.97 -3.46
CA ASP A 36 -16.57 -6.38 -3.07
C ASP A 36 -15.52 -7.23 -3.78
N ASP A 37 -15.20 -6.95 -5.06
CA ASP A 37 -14.17 -7.70 -5.80
C ASP A 37 -12.79 -7.58 -5.12
N MET A 38 -12.42 -6.36 -4.71
CA MET A 38 -11.17 -6.15 -3.96
C MET A 38 -11.18 -6.88 -2.61
N ILE A 39 -12.30 -6.81 -1.87
CA ILE A 39 -12.44 -7.44 -0.56
C ILE A 39 -12.35 -8.98 -0.70
N HIS A 40 -13.06 -9.56 -1.67
CA HIS A 40 -13.00 -10.98 -1.96
C HIS A 40 -11.60 -11.41 -2.38
N CYS A 41 -10.91 -10.62 -3.21
CA CYS A 41 -9.54 -10.91 -3.58
C CYS A 41 -8.59 -10.94 -2.37
N MET A 42 -8.71 -9.98 -1.44
CA MET A 42 -7.90 -9.95 -0.22
C MET A 42 -8.20 -11.13 0.70
N ASN A 43 -9.48 -11.46 0.91
CA ASN A 43 -9.90 -12.56 1.76
C ASN A 43 -9.57 -13.94 1.18
N ALA A 44 -9.36 -14.04 -0.13
CA ALA A 44 -8.97 -15.28 -0.80
C ALA A 44 -7.46 -15.59 -0.66
N VAL A 45 -6.64 -14.65 -0.18
CA VAL A 45 -5.22 -14.91 0.08
C VAL A 45 -5.08 -15.80 1.31
N GLU A 46 -4.46 -16.97 1.16
CA GLU A 46 -4.31 -17.93 2.26
C GLU A 46 -3.38 -17.40 3.37
N ASP A 47 -2.24 -16.83 2.97
CA ASP A 47 -1.25 -16.25 3.89
C ASP A 47 -1.52 -14.75 4.11
N GLN A 48 -2.31 -14.46 5.14
CA GLN A 48 -2.67 -13.08 5.50
C GLN A 48 -1.49 -12.27 6.07
N GLU A 49 -0.48 -12.90 6.68
CA GLU A 49 0.72 -12.21 7.15
C GLU A 49 1.61 -11.78 5.98
N GLN A 50 1.73 -12.63 4.97
CA GLN A 50 2.38 -12.27 3.71
C GLN A 50 1.63 -11.13 3.02
N LEU A 51 0.29 -11.21 2.91
CA LEU A 51 -0.50 -10.12 2.32
C LEU A 51 -0.27 -8.79 3.04
N LEU A 52 -0.29 -8.81 4.38
CA LEU A 52 -0.02 -7.63 5.21
C LEU A 52 1.39 -7.05 4.91
N SER A 53 2.39 -7.92 4.81
CA SER A 53 3.77 -7.54 4.46
C SER A 53 3.87 -6.95 3.05
N ARG A 54 3.18 -7.53 2.06
CA ARG A 54 3.12 -7.00 0.69
C ARG A 54 2.47 -5.62 0.63
N ILE A 55 1.38 -5.41 1.37
CA ILE A 55 0.73 -4.09 1.47
C ILE A 55 1.68 -3.07 2.10
N ALA A 56 2.42 -3.45 3.15
CA ALA A 56 3.38 -2.57 3.81
C ALA A 56 4.52 -2.16 2.87
N GLU A 57 5.13 -3.11 2.14
CA GLU A 57 6.18 -2.79 1.17
C GLU A 57 5.65 -1.92 0.02
N THR A 58 4.46 -2.23 -0.51
CA THR A 58 3.81 -1.39 -1.53
C THR A 58 3.61 0.04 -1.04
N ARG A 59 3.24 0.22 0.23
CA ARG A 59 3.11 1.55 0.86
C ARG A 59 4.44 2.27 1.00
N LYS A 60 5.50 1.57 1.41
CA LYS A 60 6.86 2.14 1.49
C LYS A 60 7.35 2.59 0.12
N ASP A 61 7.14 1.78 -0.92
CA ASP A 61 7.51 2.12 -2.30
C ASP A 61 6.73 3.32 -2.83
N TYR A 62 5.44 3.39 -2.51
CA TYR A 62 4.64 4.58 -2.82
C TYR A 62 5.24 5.83 -2.17
N TYR A 63 5.58 5.79 -0.87
CA TYR A 63 6.20 6.92 -0.19
C TYR A 63 7.57 7.29 -0.78
N ARG A 64 8.41 6.31 -1.13
CA ARG A 64 9.67 6.56 -1.86
C ARG A 64 9.39 7.29 -3.18
N SER A 65 8.40 6.86 -3.95
CA SER A 65 8.04 7.50 -5.22
C SER A 65 7.59 8.96 -5.07
N LEU A 66 6.94 9.31 -3.95
CA LEU A 66 6.54 10.69 -3.69
C LEU A 66 7.73 11.63 -3.45
N THR A 67 8.89 11.09 -3.06
CA THR A 67 10.10 11.87 -2.82
C THR A 67 10.90 12.17 -4.08
N ILE A 68 10.50 11.63 -5.24
CA ILE A 68 11.20 11.82 -6.50
C ILE A 68 10.34 12.64 -7.47
N THR A 69 10.96 13.59 -8.18
CA THR A 69 10.32 14.34 -9.26
C THR A 69 11.32 14.51 -10.39
N ASN A 70 10.96 14.06 -11.59
CA ASN A 70 11.86 14.06 -12.76
C ASN A 70 13.20 13.34 -12.53
N GLY A 71 13.19 12.27 -11.72
CA GLY A 71 14.39 11.48 -11.40
C GLY A 71 15.20 12.01 -10.21
N GLU A 72 14.90 13.19 -9.69
CA GLU A 72 15.65 13.82 -8.60
C GLU A 72 14.86 13.87 -7.29
N PRO A 73 15.52 13.80 -6.11
CA PRO A 73 14.87 14.00 -4.82
C PRO A 73 14.21 15.39 -4.71
N ASN A 74 12.97 15.43 -4.24
CA ASN A 74 12.20 16.63 -3.99
C ASN A 74 12.13 16.98 -2.49
N THR A 75 11.45 18.07 -2.15
CA THR A 75 11.37 18.58 -0.77
C THR A 75 10.67 17.63 0.22
N GLN A 76 9.96 16.62 -0.27
CA GLN A 76 9.28 15.64 0.58
C GLN A 76 10.22 14.58 1.16
N ILE A 77 11.45 14.45 0.66
CA ILE A 77 12.45 13.49 1.16
C ILE A 77 12.66 13.60 2.68
N ARG A 78 12.56 14.81 3.24
CA ARG A 78 12.67 15.08 4.69
C ARG A 78 11.60 14.39 5.54
N PHE A 79 10.49 13.95 4.93
CA PHE A 79 9.39 13.28 5.63
C PHE A 79 9.44 11.76 5.50
N LEU A 80 10.31 11.23 4.62
CA LEU A 80 10.33 9.82 4.27
C LEU A 80 10.53 8.92 5.49
N ASP A 81 11.52 9.23 6.33
CA ASP A 81 11.82 8.42 7.52
C ASP A 81 10.60 8.31 8.45
N GLY A 82 9.91 9.43 8.68
CA GLY A 82 8.68 9.44 9.50
C GLY A 82 7.55 8.63 8.88
N TRP A 83 7.40 8.67 7.55
CA TRP A 83 6.41 7.85 6.86
C TRP A 83 6.74 6.37 6.93
N ILE A 84 8.00 5.97 6.73
CA ILE A 84 8.43 4.57 6.82
C ILE A 84 8.25 4.05 8.25
N ASN A 85 8.61 4.84 9.26
CA ASN A 85 8.42 4.46 10.66
C ASN A 85 6.94 4.21 10.99
N ARG A 86 6.02 5.08 10.54
CA ARG A 86 4.57 4.84 10.72
C ARG A 86 4.10 3.53 10.08
N VAL A 87 4.66 3.13 8.93
CA VAL A 87 4.34 1.83 8.31
C VAL A 87 4.85 0.69 9.17
N ASN A 88 6.07 0.78 9.69
CA ASN A 88 6.64 -0.24 10.58
C ASN A 88 5.86 -0.34 11.89
N ASP A 89 5.43 0.79 12.48
CA ASP A 89 4.59 0.79 13.68
C ASP A 89 3.26 0.08 13.42
N CYS A 90 2.68 0.22 12.23
CA CYS A 90 1.46 -0.51 11.85
C CYS A 90 1.66 -2.03 11.70
N LEU A 91 2.89 -2.50 11.52
CA LEU A 91 3.23 -3.93 11.44
C LEU A 91 3.52 -4.54 12.82
N GLY A 92 4.02 -3.74 13.76
CA GLY A 92 4.39 -4.19 15.11
C GLY A 92 3.26 -4.21 16.12
N VAL A 93 2.00 -4.10 15.69
CA VAL A 93 0.84 -4.18 16.58
C VAL A 93 0.45 -5.64 16.75
N ASP A 94 0.60 -6.17 17.96
CA ASP A 94 0.01 -7.46 18.34
C ASP A 94 -1.53 -7.32 18.38
N ILE A 95 -2.24 -8.22 17.70
CA ILE A 95 -3.72 -8.25 17.61
C ILE A 95 -4.27 -9.43 18.40
#